data_AF-A0A2N0LMI1-F1
#
_entry.id   AF-A0A2N0LMI1-F1
#
_cell.length_a   1.000
_cell.length_b   1.000
_cell.length_c   1.000
_cell.angle_alpha   90.00
_cell.angle_beta   90.00
_cell.angle_gamma   90.00
#
_symmetry.space_group_name_H-M   'P 1'
#
loop_
_entity.id
_entity.type
_entity.pdbx_description
1 polymer ?
#
loop_
_entity_poly.entity_id
_entity_poly.type
_entity_poly.pdbx_seq_one_letter_code
_entity_poly.pdbx_strand_id
1 'polypeptide(L)'
;MAEIGVRYKHNLYTHCGIRYANFDGRRWLADPILTNNEGVSPPPGWGNPSDPGTMELLTKDRAMFLSHSGVQAFFEPAPEDYEFKICL
;
A
#
# COMPACT_ATOMS: atom_id res chain seq x y z
N MET A 1 -10.41 -5.34 -13.89
CA MET A 1 -10.58 -5.40 -12.44
C MET A 1 -9.72 -6.54 -11.92
N ALA A 2 -9.20 -6.43 -10.71
CA ALA A 2 -8.46 -7.48 -10.03
C ALA A 2 -9.42 -8.54 -9.50
N GLU A 3 -8.98 -9.79 -9.49
CA GLU A 3 -9.71 -10.92 -8.95
C GLU A 3 -9.28 -11.20 -7.50
N ILE A 4 -10.23 -11.62 -6.66
CA ILE A 4 -9.95 -11.99 -5.26
C ILE A 4 -9.05 -13.24 -5.24
N GLY A 5 -8.00 -13.20 -4.43
CA GLY A 5 -7.01 -14.28 -4.28
C GLY A 5 -5.96 -14.35 -5.40
N VAL A 6 -5.98 -13.43 -6.36
CA VAL A 6 -4.98 -13.35 -7.44
C VAL A 6 -3.95 -12.26 -7.12
N ARG A 7 -2.67 -12.60 -7.30
CA ARG A 7 -1.54 -11.68 -7.09
C ARG A 7 -1.14 -10.99 -8.39
N TYR A 8 -1.09 -9.67 -8.36
CA TYR A 8 -0.68 -8.83 -9.47
C TYR A 8 0.61 -8.10 -9.13
N LYS A 9 1.57 -8.06 -10.07
CA LYS A 9 2.79 -7.27 -9.89
C LYS A 9 2.43 -5.80 -9.63
N HIS A 10 3.07 -5.22 -8.63
CA HIS A 10 2.83 -3.84 -8.24
C HIS A 10 4.13 -3.20 -7.75
N ASN A 11 4.33 -1.93 -8.05
CA ASN A 11 5.42 -1.13 -7.49
C ASN A 11 4.79 -0.11 -6.55
N LEU A 12 4.88 -0.36 -5.24
CA LEU A 12 4.25 0.48 -4.24
C LEU A 12 5.11 1.72 -3.99
N TYR A 13 4.49 2.90 -3.92
CA TYR A 13 5.18 4.13 -3.53
C TYR A 13 5.29 4.19 -2.00
N THR A 14 6.51 4.34 -1.49
CA THR A 14 6.84 4.17 -0.06
C THR A 14 7.60 5.35 0.53
N HIS A 15 7.99 6.36 -0.28
CA HIS A 15 8.89 7.45 0.09
C HIS A 15 8.62 8.10 1.45
N CYS A 16 7.36 8.44 1.74
CA CYS A 16 6.93 9.10 2.98
C CYS A 16 6.13 8.15 3.90
N GLY A 17 6.44 6.85 3.80
CA GLY A 17 5.68 5.77 4.40
C GLY A 17 4.68 5.12 3.44
N ILE A 18 4.12 4.00 3.88
CA ILE A 18 3.07 3.28 3.20
C ILE A 18 1.74 3.88 3.65
N ARG A 19 1.16 4.72 2.80
CA ARG A 19 -0.04 5.52 3.10
C ARG A 19 -1.23 5.14 2.25
N TYR A 20 -1.02 4.90 0.97
CA TYR A 20 -2.07 4.50 0.03
C TYR A 20 -1.50 3.78 -1.17
N ALA A 21 -2.36 3.10 -1.91
CA ALA A 21 -2.05 2.45 -3.18
C ALA A 21 -3.15 2.71 -4.21
N ASN A 22 -2.77 2.81 -5.49
CA ASN A 22 -3.72 2.76 -6.61
C ASN A 22 -3.77 1.33 -7.11
N PHE A 23 -4.89 0.64 -6.91
CA PHE A 23 -5.04 -0.76 -7.29
C PHE A 23 -6.50 -1.07 -7.63
N ASP A 24 -6.70 -1.97 -8.60
CA ASP A 24 -8.03 -2.30 -9.11
C ASP A 24 -8.86 -1.07 -9.57
N GLY A 25 -8.19 -0.09 -10.19
CA GLY A 25 -8.85 1.11 -10.71
C GLY A 25 -9.37 2.09 -9.65
N ARG A 26 -9.07 1.87 -8.36
CA ARG A 26 -9.44 2.77 -7.27
C ARG A 26 -8.30 2.98 -6.27
N ARG A 27 -8.51 3.90 -5.33
CA ARG A 27 -7.55 4.18 -4.25
C ARG A 27 -7.85 3.35 -3.02
N TRP A 28 -6.77 2.95 -2.37
CA TRP A 28 -6.77 2.14 -1.17
C TRP A 28 -5.89 2.80 -0.10
N LEU A 29 -6.39 2.95 1.12
CA LEU A 29 -5.67 3.52 2.26
C LEU A 29 -4.98 2.42 3.03
N ALA A 30 -3.73 2.68 3.45
CA ALA A 30 -3.00 1.76 4.30
C ALA A 30 -3.63 1.73 5.70
N ASP A 31 -3.89 0.52 6.19
CA ASP A 31 -4.49 0.27 7.50
C ASP A 31 -3.68 -0.82 8.26
N PRO A 32 -2.83 -0.42 9.24
CA PRO A 32 -2.50 0.96 9.58
C PRO A 32 -1.55 1.61 8.55
N ILE A 33 -1.43 2.94 8.60
CA ILE A 33 -0.33 3.65 7.94
C ILE A 33 1.00 3.17 8.54
N LEU A 34 1.97 2.84 7.69
CA LEU A 34 3.30 2.38 8.12
C LEU A 34 4.36 3.43 7.81
N THR A 35 5.07 3.88 8.85
CA THR A 35 6.19 4.82 8.76
C THR A 35 7.33 4.39 9.67
N ASN A 36 8.51 4.98 9.49
CA ASN A 36 9.55 5.00 10.50
C ASN A 36 9.09 5.79 11.75
N ASN A 37 9.93 5.79 12.79
CA ASN A 37 9.65 6.48 14.06
C ASN A 37 9.45 8.00 13.91
N GLU A 38 9.94 8.60 12.83
CA GLU A 38 9.84 10.03 12.54
C GLU A 38 8.62 10.39 11.68
N GLY A 39 7.95 9.40 11.07
CA GLY A 39 6.78 9.63 10.22
C GLY A 39 7.07 10.09 8.77
N VAL A 40 8.36 10.21 8.40
CA VAL A 40 8.81 10.83 7.14
C VAL A 40 9.35 9.82 6.11
N SER A 41 9.46 8.55 6.48
CA SER A 41 10.03 7.49 5.63
C SER A 41 9.35 6.15 5.91
N PRO A 42 9.51 5.14 5.03
CA PRO A 42 8.96 3.83 5.31
C PRO A 42 9.73 3.13 6.45
N PRO A 43 9.12 2.15 7.15
CA PRO A 43 9.83 1.36 8.15
C PRO A 43 11.02 0.59 7.54
N PRO A 44 11.97 0.11 8.37
CA PRO A 44 13.03 -0.79 7.91
C PRO A 44 12.45 -2.03 7.19
N GLY A 45 13.14 -2.49 6.14
CA GLY A 45 12.73 -3.65 5.33
C GLY A 45 11.92 -3.30 4.08
N TRP A 46 11.51 -2.05 3.92
CA TRP A 46 10.83 -1.53 2.74
C TRP A 46 11.81 -0.79 1.80
N GLY A 47 11.54 -0.85 0.50
CA GLY A 47 12.22 0.01 -0.48
C GLY A 47 11.90 1.49 -0.29
N ASN A 48 12.74 2.38 -0.81
CA ASN A 48 12.56 3.85 -0.80
C ASN A 48 13.19 4.43 -2.09
N PRO A 49 12.46 5.18 -2.96
CA PRO A 49 11.11 5.74 -2.79
C PRO A 49 9.95 4.81 -3.18
N SER A 50 10.26 3.61 -3.65
CA SER A 50 9.27 2.60 -4.00
C SER A 50 9.76 1.21 -3.62
N ASP A 51 8.81 0.27 -3.51
CA ASP A 51 9.08 -1.14 -3.23
C ASP A 51 8.37 -2.03 -4.25
N PRO A 52 9.09 -2.88 -5.00
CA PRO A 52 8.47 -3.86 -5.89
C PRO A 52 7.86 -5.03 -5.09
N GLY A 53 6.71 -5.51 -5.54
CA GLY A 53 6.03 -6.63 -4.91
C GLY A 53 4.77 -7.06 -5.67
N THR A 54 3.81 -7.59 -4.93
CA THR A 54 2.49 -7.94 -5.48
C THR A 54 1.36 -7.38 -4.64
N MET A 55 0.30 -6.91 -5.30
CA MET A 55 -0.99 -6.60 -4.70
C MET A 55 -1.95 -7.77 -4.88
N GLU A 56 -2.76 -8.05 -3.87
CA GLU A 56 -3.80 -9.08 -3.85
C GLU A 56 -5.08 -8.50 -3.23
N LEU A 57 -6.23 -8.73 -3.86
CA LEU A 57 -7.51 -8.54 -3.17
C LEU A 57 -7.78 -9.75 -2.30
N LEU A 58 -7.84 -9.54 -0.98
CA LEU A 58 -8.23 -10.58 -0.03
C LEU A 58 -9.75 -10.70 0.06
N THR A 59 -10.44 -9.56 -0.01
CA THR A 59 -11.90 -9.46 -0.13
C THR A 59 -12.23 -8.26 -1.03
N LYS A 60 -13.52 -8.01 -1.26
CA LYS A 60 -13.96 -6.79 -1.97
C LYS A 60 -13.49 -5.49 -1.32
N ASP A 61 -13.22 -5.48 0.00
CA ASP A 61 -12.90 -4.27 0.78
C ASP A 61 -11.58 -4.44 1.56
N ARG A 62 -10.74 -5.40 1.18
CA ARG A 62 -9.41 -5.59 1.78
C ARG A 62 -8.40 -5.99 0.72
N ALA A 63 -7.30 -5.24 0.63
CA ALA A 63 -6.15 -5.59 -0.19
C ALA A 63 -4.90 -5.79 0.67
N MET A 64 -3.95 -6.57 0.16
CA MET A 64 -2.65 -6.77 0.76
C MET A 64 -1.56 -6.55 -0.29
N PHE A 65 -0.55 -5.77 0.08
CA PHE A 65 0.73 -5.73 -0.62
C PHE A 65 1.71 -6.67 0.08
N LEU A 66 2.40 -7.50 -0.70
CA LEU A 66 3.55 -8.28 -0.27
C LEU A 66 4.79 -7.76 -1.00
N SER A 67 5.72 -7.18 -0.25
CA SER A 67 7.01 -6.73 -0.77
C SER A 67 7.87 -7.91 -1.22
N HIS A 68 8.79 -7.66 -2.15
CA HIS A 68 9.82 -8.62 -2.52
C HIS A 68 10.69 -9.07 -1.33
N SER A 69 10.86 -8.22 -0.31
CA SER A 69 11.58 -8.55 0.92
C SER A 69 10.77 -9.40 1.91
N GLY A 70 9.48 -9.62 1.64
CA GLY A 70 8.57 -10.43 2.45
C GLY A 70 7.74 -9.65 3.48
N VAL A 71 7.96 -8.34 3.63
CA VAL A 71 7.11 -7.49 4.48
C VAL A 71 5.76 -7.21 3.83
N GLN A 72 4.74 -6.92 4.65
CA GLN A 72 3.36 -6.78 4.20
C GLN A 72 2.74 -5.44 4.64
N ALA A 73 1.86 -4.91 3.79
CA ALA A 73 0.97 -3.81 4.13
C ALA A 73 -0.46 -4.19 3.74
N PHE A 74 -1.42 -3.77 4.55
CA PHE A 74 -2.84 -3.99 4.28
C PHE A 74 -3.51 -2.68 3.95
N PHE A 75 -4.58 -2.78 3.16
CA PHE A 75 -5.30 -1.61 2.71
C PHE A 75 -6.81 -1.83 2.70
N GLU A 76 -7.55 -0.76 2.94
CA GLU A 76 -8.99 -0.64 2.80
C GLU A 76 -9.37 0.37 1.71
N PRO A 77 -10.58 0.31 1.12
CA PRO A 77 -11.03 1.30 0.17
C PRO A 77 -10.99 2.69 0.81
N ALA A 78 -10.45 3.66 0.08
CA ALA A 78 -10.52 5.02 0.56
C ALA A 78 -11.94 5.57 0.47
N PRO A 79 -12.38 6.40 1.44
CA PRO A 79 -13.56 7.23 1.28
C PRO A 79 -13.45 8.11 0.02
N GLU A 80 -14.57 8.38 -0.64
CA GLU A 80 -14.60 9.19 -1.86
C GLU A 80 -14.04 10.61 -1.65
N ASP A 81 -14.23 11.16 -0.45
CA ASP A 81 -13.83 12.50 -0.03
C ASP A 81 -12.48 12.54 0.71
N TYR A 82 -11.73 11.44 0.74
CA TYR A 82 -10.46 11.41 1.46
C TYR A 82 -9.38 12.24 0.76
N GLU A 83 -8.84 13.24 1.48
CA GLU A 83 -7.70 14.02 1.02
C GLU A 83 -6.37 13.29 1.25
N PHE A 84 -5.81 12.75 0.17
CA PHE A 84 -4.53 12.06 0.24
C PHE A 84 -3.36 13.03 0.28
N LYS A 85 -2.50 12.83 1.28
CA LYS A 85 -1.20 13.50 1.36
C LYS A 85 -0.10 12.47 1.14
N ILE A 86 0.77 12.77 0.17
CA ILE A 86 1.93 11.94 -0.15
C ILE A 86 2.92 11.97 1.01
N CYS A 87 3.20 13.17 1.53
CA CYS A 87 4.06 13.42 2.68
C CYS A 87 3.30 14.30 3.68
N LEU A 88 3.67 14.19 4.96
CA LEU A 88 3.20 15.09 6.02
C LEU A 88 4.02 16.36 6.07
#